data_AF-G4ZQY7-F1
#
_entry.id   AF-G4ZQY7-F1
#
_cell.length_a   1.000
_cell.length_b   1.000
_cell.length_c   1.000
_cell.angle_alpha   90.00
_cell.angle_beta   90.00
_cell.angle_gamma   90.00
#
_symmetry.space_group_name_H-M   'P 1'
#
loop_
_entity.id
_entity.type
_entity.pdbx_description
1 polymer ?
#
loop_
_entity_poly.entity_id
_entity_poly.type
_entity_poly.pdbx_seq_one_letter_code
_entity_poly.pdbx_strand_id
1 'polypeptide(L)'
;MSQTNGVIPMELRCTYRSKPCPNERARKRNGTLHKLCQTHRIKANKTQRDMQRRLREQRRQEQLERQLAAMQFNGEEFQAIELLDEFLKTDIPLELDTDTELDKWDVLPEIPDIPEPLEEPVDLNPEDIELLVALLGTSRTS
;
A
#
# COMPACT_ATOMS: atom_id res chain seq x y z
N MET A 1 -13.46 23.94 -15.43
CA MET A 1 -14.24 23.46 -16.60
C MET A 1 -13.26 23.03 -17.69
N SER A 2 -13.22 21.74 -18.05
CA SER A 2 -12.73 21.25 -19.36
C SER A 2 -12.94 19.73 -19.44
N GLN A 3 -14.19 19.27 -19.55
CA GLN A 3 -14.46 17.95 -20.09
C GLN A 3 -14.68 18.13 -21.59
N THR A 4 -13.58 18.03 -22.35
CA THR A 4 -13.65 18.00 -23.80
C THR A 4 -14.37 16.71 -24.20
N ASN A 5 -15.58 16.88 -24.73
CA ASN A 5 -16.40 15.85 -25.34
C ASN A 5 -15.79 15.43 -26.68
N GLY A 6 -14.57 14.88 -26.62
CA GLY A 6 -13.79 14.40 -27.75
C GLY A 6 -13.68 12.88 -27.65
N VAL A 7 -14.09 12.19 -28.71
CA VAL A 7 -13.95 10.75 -28.83
C VAL A 7 -12.47 10.38 -28.67
N ILE A 8 -12.08 9.83 -27.52
CA ILE A 8 -10.69 9.42 -27.26
C ILE A 8 -10.28 8.42 -28.36
N PRO A 9 -9.16 8.64 -29.07
CA PRO A 9 -8.65 7.70 -30.07
C PRO A 9 -8.50 6.30 -29.47
N MET A 10 -8.81 5.24 -30.22
CA MET A 10 -8.81 3.87 -29.67
C MET A 10 -7.46 3.48 -29.05
N GLU A 11 -6.36 4.00 -29.58
CA GLU A 11 -5.02 3.78 -29.06
C GLU A 11 -4.83 4.35 -27.65
N LEU A 12 -5.53 5.42 -27.28
CA LEU A 12 -5.43 6.05 -25.96
C LEU A 12 -6.45 5.47 -24.96
N ARG A 13 -7.33 4.56 -25.40
CA ARG A 13 -8.34 3.95 -24.53
C ARG A 13 -7.77 2.85 -23.64
N CYS A 14 -8.41 2.71 -22.49
CA CYS A 14 -8.13 1.64 -21.54
C CYS A 14 -8.27 0.25 -22.17
N THR A 15 -7.23 -0.58 -22.02
CA THR A 15 -7.19 -1.94 -22.59
C THR A 15 -7.77 -3.00 -21.64
N TYR A 16 -8.93 -2.70 -21.03
CA TYR A 16 -9.58 -3.64 -20.10
C TYR A 16 -10.17 -4.83 -20.86
N ARG A 17 -9.85 -6.06 -20.44
CA ARG A 17 -10.08 -7.27 -21.25
C ARG A 17 -11.54 -7.71 -21.35
N SER A 18 -12.36 -7.51 -20.31
CA SER A 18 -13.71 -8.08 -20.30
C SER A 18 -14.75 -7.22 -21.00
N LYS A 19 -14.64 -5.89 -20.90
CA LYS A 19 -15.52 -4.95 -21.62
C LYS A 19 -14.71 -3.76 -22.15
N PRO A 20 -14.92 -3.34 -23.41
CA PRO A 20 -14.22 -2.18 -23.97
C PRO A 20 -14.57 -0.93 -23.15
N CYS A 21 -13.55 -0.22 -22.70
CA CYS A 21 -13.70 0.94 -21.83
C CYS A 21 -13.47 2.23 -22.66
N PRO A 22 -14.39 3.21 -22.61
CA PRO A 22 -14.24 4.47 -23.34
C PRO A 22 -13.21 5.42 -22.70
N ASN A 23 -12.81 5.18 -21.46
CA ASN A 23 -11.93 6.07 -20.70
C ASN A 23 -10.47 6.01 -21.19
N GLU A 24 -9.77 7.14 -21.08
CA GLU A 24 -8.34 7.25 -21.41
C GLU A 24 -7.46 6.45 -20.45
N ARG A 25 -6.33 5.95 -20.94
CA ARG A 25 -5.28 5.35 -20.13
C ARG A 25 -4.72 6.38 -19.13
N ALA A 26 -4.57 5.97 -17.87
CA ALA A 26 -3.98 6.85 -16.85
C ALA A 26 -2.50 7.12 -17.16
N ARG A 27 -1.95 8.24 -16.68
CA ARG A 27 -0.53 8.58 -16.80
C ARG A 27 0.24 8.16 -15.54
N LYS A 28 1.46 7.64 -15.71
CA LYS A 28 2.44 7.44 -14.64
C LYS A 28 3.12 8.77 -14.30
N ARG A 29 3.78 8.85 -13.14
CA ARG A 29 4.63 9.99 -12.74
C ARG A 29 5.73 10.31 -13.76
N ASN A 30 6.24 9.30 -14.47
CA ASN A 30 7.25 9.47 -15.52
C ASN A 30 6.67 9.89 -16.89
N GLY A 31 5.39 10.26 -16.96
CA GLY A 31 4.70 10.67 -18.19
C GLY A 31 4.24 9.51 -19.09
N THR A 32 4.64 8.27 -18.85
CA THR A 32 4.22 7.11 -19.66
C THR A 32 2.79 6.69 -19.36
N LEU A 33 2.07 6.17 -20.35
CA LEU A 33 0.70 5.69 -20.17
C LEU A 33 0.66 4.31 -19.49
N HIS A 34 -0.25 4.15 -18.53
CA HIS A 34 -0.68 2.86 -18.01
C HIS A 34 -1.42 2.06 -19.09
N LYS A 35 -1.69 0.78 -18.84
CA LYS A 35 -2.55 -0.04 -19.70
C LYS A 35 -4.05 0.23 -19.47
N LEU A 36 -4.40 0.62 -18.25
CA LEU A 36 -5.77 0.81 -17.79
C LEU A 36 -6.04 2.29 -17.47
N CYS A 37 -7.31 2.69 -17.54
CA CYS A 37 -7.77 3.96 -17.00
C CYS A 37 -7.74 3.97 -15.47
N GLN A 38 -7.89 5.14 -14.86
CA GLN A 38 -7.80 5.31 -13.41
C GLN A 38 -8.80 4.41 -12.66
N THR A 39 -10.05 4.34 -13.13
CA THR A 39 -11.09 3.53 -12.48
C THR A 39 -10.77 2.04 -12.50
N HIS A 40 -10.22 1.52 -13.60
CA HIS A 40 -9.81 0.12 -13.68
C HIS A 40 -8.51 -0.19 -12.94
N ARG A 41 -7.60 0.79 -12.79
CA ARG A 41 -6.41 0.64 -11.95
C ARG A 41 -6.78 0.44 -10.48
N ILE A 42 -7.68 1.26 -9.96
CA ILE A 42 -8.14 1.16 -8.57
C ILE A 42 -8.82 -0.19 -8.32
N LYS A 43 -9.70 -0.61 -9.24
CA LYS A 43 -10.35 -1.93 -9.16
C LYS A 43 -9.34 -3.08 -9.18
N ALA A 44 -8.37 -3.04 -10.10
CA ALA A 44 -7.33 -4.06 -10.20
C ALA A 44 -6.48 -4.13 -8.93
N ASN A 45 -6.08 -2.99 -8.38
CA ASN A 45 -5.34 -2.91 -7.11
C ASN A 45 -6.16 -3.50 -5.96
N LYS A 46 -7.46 -3.19 -5.88
CA LYS A 46 -8.35 -3.77 -4.85
C LYS A 46 -8.44 -5.29 -4.98
N THR A 47 -8.73 -5.81 -6.18
CA THR A 47 -8.78 -7.27 -6.41
C THR A 47 -7.45 -7.94 -6.09
N GLN A 48 -6.32 -7.30 -6.43
CA GLN A 48 -4.99 -7.81 -6.11
C GLN A 48 -4.75 -7.86 -4.60
N ARG A 49 -5.11 -6.81 -3.84
CA ARG A 49 -5.03 -6.80 -2.37
C ARG A 49 -5.91 -7.89 -1.76
N ASP A 50 -7.16 -7.99 -2.17
CA ASP A 50 -8.10 -9.02 -1.69
C ASP A 50 -7.55 -10.43 -1.92
N MET A 51 -6.99 -10.69 -3.11
CA MET A 51 -6.37 -11.97 -3.43
C MET A 51 -5.17 -12.26 -2.52
N GLN A 52 -4.28 -11.28 -2.32
CA GLN A 52 -3.13 -11.44 -1.44
C GLN A 52 -3.54 -11.66 0.01
N ARG A 53 -4.56 -10.96 0.50
CA ARG A 53 -5.14 -11.14 1.83
C ARG A 53 -5.61 -12.59 2.04
N ARG A 54 -6.39 -13.12 1.09
CA ARG A 54 -6.85 -14.53 1.14
C ARG A 54 -5.69 -15.52 1.14
N LEU A 55 -4.66 -15.28 0.32
CA LEU A 55 -3.49 -16.15 0.28
C LEU A 55 -2.68 -16.08 1.59
N ARG A 56 -2.60 -14.92 2.24
CA ARG A 56 -1.99 -14.76 3.58
C ARG A 56 -2.77 -15.54 4.63
N GLU A 57 -4.10 -15.49 4.59
CA GLU A 57 -4.97 -16.24 5.52
C GLU A 57 -4.82 -17.76 5.33
N GLN A 58 -4.85 -18.24 4.09
CA GLN A 58 -4.65 -19.66 3.79
C GLN A 58 -3.30 -20.18 4.31
N ARG A 59 -2.21 -19.45 4.07
CA ARG A 59 -0.88 -19.84 4.58
C ARG A 59 -0.82 -19.87 6.10
N ARG A 60 -1.53 -18.96 6.80
CA ARG A 60 -1.63 -19.00 8.26
C ARG A 60 -2.39 -20.23 8.75
N GLN A 61 -3.50 -20.56 8.10
CA GLN A 61 -4.28 -21.77 8.41
C GLN A 61 -3.44 -23.04 8.20
N GLU A 62 -2.76 -23.18 7.07
CA GLU A 62 -1.86 -24.31 6.79
C GLU A 62 -0.72 -24.42 7.80
N GLN A 63 -0.15 -23.29 8.24
CA GLN A 63 0.88 -23.29 9.29
C GLN A 63 0.32 -23.76 10.64
N LEU A 64 -0.86 -23.30 11.02
CA LEU A 64 -1.52 -23.71 12.26
C LEU A 64 -1.85 -25.21 12.23
N GLU A 65 -2.43 -25.70 11.14
CA GLU A 65 -2.72 -27.13 10.95
C GLU A 65 -1.45 -27.98 11.06
N ARG A 66 -0.34 -27.53 10.46
CA ARG A 66 0.95 -28.21 10.58
C ARG A 66 1.47 -28.22 12.02
N GLN A 67 1.32 -27.13 12.77
CA GLN A 67 1.73 -27.06 14.17
C GLN A 67 0.88 -28.00 15.04
N LEU A 68 -0.44 -27.97 14.89
CA LEU A 68 -1.37 -28.86 15.60
C LEU A 68 -1.07 -30.33 15.30
N ALA A 69 -0.83 -30.68 14.04
CA ALA A 69 -0.45 -32.03 13.65
C ALA A 69 0.89 -32.48 14.26
N ALA A 70 1.85 -31.57 14.41
CA ALA A 70 3.14 -31.86 15.05
C ALA A 70 3.04 -32.03 16.58
N MET A 71 2.04 -31.43 17.23
CA MET A 71 1.85 -31.49 18.69
C MET A 71 1.17 -32.79 19.17
N GLN A 72 0.53 -33.57 18.30
CA GLN A 72 -0.25 -34.76 18.66
C GLN A 72 0.57 -36.00 19.09
N PHE A 73 1.84 -35.86 19.49
CA PHE A 73 2.69 -37.03 19.82
C PHE A 73 3.40 -37.07 21.19
N ASN A 74 3.23 -36.08 22.08
CA ASN A 74 3.89 -36.13 23.40
C ASN A 74 2.86 -36.02 24.52
N GLY A 75 2.52 -37.16 25.13
CA GLY A 75 1.38 -37.35 26.06
C GLY A 75 1.45 -36.67 27.43
N GLU A 76 2.31 -35.66 27.67
CA GLU A 76 2.44 -35.04 29.01
C GLU A 76 2.50 -33.50 29.00
N GLU A 77 2.20 -32.81 27.90
CA GLU A 77 2.31 -31.33 27.80
C GLU A 77 0.96 -30.65 27.55
N PHE A 78 -0.09 -31.02 28.30
CA PHE A 78 -1.47 -30.62 28.02
C PHE A 78 -1.81 -29.16 28.38
N GLN A 79 -1.02 -28.51 29.26
CA GLN A 79 -1.37 -27.21 29.85
C GLN A 79 -0.73 -26.00 29.14
N ALA A 80 0.43 -26.18 28.49
CA ALA A 80 1.10 -25.10 27.74
C ALA A 80 0.41 -24.83 26.38
N ILE A 81 -0.27 -25.84 25.85
CA ILE A 81 -0.94 -25.80 24.55
C ILE A 81 -2.20 -24.93 24.59
N GLU A 82 -3.02 -25.05 25.65
CA GLU A 82 -4.22 -24.22 25.82
C GLU A 82 -3.87 -22.73 25.92
N LEU A 83 -2.81 -22.37 26.64
CA LEU A 83 -2.36 -20.97 26.77
C LEU A 83 -1.81 -20.40 25.46
N LEU A 84 -1.13 -21.21 24.65
CA LEU A 84 -0.61 -20.78 23.33
C LEU A 84 -1.74 -20.64 22.30
N ASP A 85 -2.73 -21.54 22.36
CA ASP A 85 -3.94 -21.50 21.54
C ASP A 85 -4.80 -20.29 21.91
N GLU A 86 -4.94 -19.96 23.21
CA GLU A 86 -5.58 -18.72 23.65
C GLU A 86 -4.83 -17.47 23.18
N PHE A 87 -3.50 -17.45 23.23
CA PHE A 87 -2.69 -16.33 22.73
C PHE A 87 -2.72 -16.19 21.18
N LEU A 88 -2.82 -17.30 20.44
CA LEU A 88 -3.02 -17.25 18.98
C LEU A 88 -4.46 -16.89 18.60
N LYS A 89 -5.43 -17.20 19.47
CA LYS A 89 -6.85 -16.81 19.35
C LYS A 89 -7.10 -15.38 19.80
N THR A 90 -6.27 -14.82 20.68
CA THR A 90 -6.31 -13.38 20.92
C THR A 90 -5.94 -12.71 19.61
N ASP A 91 -6.93 -12.09 18.99
CA ASP A 91 -6.76 -11.30 17.78
C ASP A 91 -5.60 -10.33 18.02
N ILE A 92 -4.42 -10.62 17.45
CA ILE A 92 -3.42 -9.59 17.19
C ILE A 92 -4.21 -8.52 16.44
N PRO A 93 -4.35 -7.29 16.97
CA PRO A 93 -5.18 -6.28 16.32
C PRO A 93 -4.75 -6.21 14.87
N LEU A 94 -5.68 -6.56 13.97
CA LEU A 94 -5.50 -6.48 12.52
C LEU A 94 -5.50 -5.02 12.08
N GLU A 95 -4.86 -4.15 12.86
CA GLU A 95 -4.77 -2.70 12.72
C GLU A 95 -3.37 -2.33 12.19
N LEU A 96 -2.67 -3.28 11.58
CA LEU A 96 -1.54 -3.00 10.68
C LEU A 96 -1.80 -3.55 9.28
N ASP A 97 -3.07 -3.63 8.87
CA ASP A 97 -3.37 -3.62 7.44
C ASP A 97 -3.20 -2.16 6.99
N THR A 98 -1.98 -1.81 6.55
CA THR A 98 -1.68 -0.53 5.89
C THR A 98 -2.55 -0.29 4.66
N ASP A 99 -3.39 -1.26 4.28
CA ASP A 99 -4.32 -1.19 3.16
C ASP A 99 -5.47 -0.19 3.39
N THR A 100 -5.92 0.05 4.63
CA THR A 100 -6.89 1.13 4.96
C THR A 100 -6.24 2.50 4.94
N GLU A 101 -4.97 2.62 5.33
CA GLU A 101 -4.18 3.83 5.14
C GLU A 101 -3.91 4.07 3.65
N LEU A 102 -3.58 3.04 2.86
CA LEU A 102 -3.38 3.14 1.41
C LEU A 102 -4.63 3.59 0.65
N ASP A 103 -5.84 3.18 1.08
CA ASP A 103 -7.09 3.71 0.53
C ASP A 103 -7.24 5.22 0.78
N LYS A 104 -6.70 5.76 1.88
CA LYS A 104 -6.66 7.21 2.12
C LYS A 104 -5.67 7.89 1.19
N TRP A 105 -4.49 7.31 0.95
CA TRP A 105 -3.50 7.87 0.02
C TRP A 105 -3.94 7.77 -1.46
N ASP A 106 -4.79 6.80 -1.82
CA ASP A 106 -5.35 6.63 -3.17
C ASP A 106 -6.65 7.46 -3.40
N VAL A 107 -7.36 7.82 -2.32
CA VAL A 107 -8.60 8.64 -2.32
C VAL A 107 -8.34 10.03 -1.73
N LEU A 108 -7.09 10.43 -1.57
CA LEU A 108 -6.81 11.80 -1.17
C LEU A 108 -7.49 12.70 -2.21
N PRO A 109 -8.38 13.62 -1.80
CA PRO A 109 -8.78 14.72 -2.67
C PRO A 109 -7.49 15.27 -3.25
N GLU A 110 -7.49 15.65 -4.54
CA GLU A 110 -6.42 16.47 -5.11
C GLU A 110 -5.97 17.41 -4.01
N ILE A 111 -4.75 17.22 -3.47
CA ILE A 111 -4.27 18.05 -2.37
C ILE A 111 -4.41 19.46 -2.93
N PRO A 112 -5.35 20.28 -2.43
CA PRO A 112 -5.40 21.66 -2.87
C PRO A 112 -4.14 22.24 -2.26
N ASP A 113 -3.21 22.65 -3.12
CA ASP A 113 -1.97 23.29 -2.75
C ASP A 113 -0.93 22.38 -2.07
N ILE A 114 -0.39 21.38 -2.78
CA ILE A 114 1.07 21.25 -2.72
C ILE A 114 1.56 22.45 -3.53
N PRO A 115 2.14 23.50 -2.92
CA PRO A 115 2.75 24.57 -3.70
C PRO A 115 3.71 23.91 -4.68
N GLU A 116 3.53 24.30 -5.94
CA GLU A 116 4.40 23.99 -7.07
C GLU A 116 5.87 23.92 -6.60
N PRO A 117 6.67 22.94 -7.06
CA PRO A 117 8.08 22.85 -6.64
C PRO A 117 8.69 24.23 -6.74
N LEU A 118 9.30 24.69 -5.63
CA LEU A 118 9.89 26.01 -5.46
C LEU A 118 10.50 26.47 -6.80
N GLU A 119 10.00 27.58 -7.35
CA GLU A 119 10.40 28.08 -8.67
C GLU A 119 11.93 28.23 -8.78
N GLU A 120 12.59 28.40 -7.64
CA GLU A 120 14.04 28.47 -7.48
C GLU A 120 14.50 27.62 -6.27
N PRO A 121 15.73 27.07 -6.30
CA PRO A 121 16.29 26.40 -5.13
C PRO A 121 16.35 27.37 -3.96
N VAL A 122 15.54 27.12 -2.92
CA VAL A 122 15.56 27.91 -1.69
C VAL A 122 16.65 27.38 -0.78
N ASP A 123 17.51 28.28 -0.32
CA ASP A 123 18.52 27.96 0.70
C ASP A 123 17.83 27.47 1.97
N LEU A 124 18.35 26.38 2.56
CA LEU A 124 17.80 25.84 3.80
C LEU A 124 17.90 26.88 4.93
N ASN A 125 16.88 26.94 5.79
CA ASN A 125 16.90 27.81 6.96
C ASN A 125 18.14 27.46 7.83
N PRO A 126 18.99 28.44 8.18
CA PRO A 126 20.14 28.21 9.06
C PRO A 126 19.79 27.55 10.39
N GLU A 127 18.62 27.84 10.96
CA GLU A 127 18.16 27.25 12.22
C GLU A 127 17.88 25.75 12.07
N ASP A 128 17.29 25.35 10.94
CA ASP A 128 17.05 23.95 10.62
C ASP A 128 18.36 23.21 10.35
N ILE A 129 19.34 23.88 9.73
CA ILE A 129 20.69 23.34 9.53
C ILE A 129 21.37 23.12 10.89
N GLU A 130 21.31 24.08 11.80
CA GLU A 130 21.89 23.95 13.15
C GLU A 130 21.24 22.81 13.95
N LEU A 131 19.92 22.70 13.87
CA LEU A 131 19.18 21.61 14.51
C LEU A 131 19.59 20.25 13.94
N LEU A 132 19.72 20.14 12.61
CA LEU A 132 20.15 18.92 11.94
C LEU A 132 21.60 18.56 12.31
N VAL A 133 22.50 19.55 12.39
CA VAL A 133 23.89 19.35 12.83
C VAL A 133 23.94 18.89 14.29
N ALA A 134 23.11 19.47 15.15
CA ALA A 134 23.00 19.07 16.55
C ALA A 134 22.44 17.65 16.72
N LEU A 135 21.43 17.28 15.94
CA LEU A 135 20.79 15.95 15.97
C LEU A 135 21.67 14.86 15.36
N LEU A 136 22.37 15.16 14.26
CA LEU A 136 23.23 14.20 13.57
C LEU A 136 24.59 14.03 14.24
N GLY A 137 24.86 14.79 15.31
CA GLY A 137 26.01 14.58 16.18
C GLY A 137 27.34 14.58 15.45
N THR A 138 27.48 15.34 14.35
CA THR A 138 28.71 15.33 13.56
C THR A 138 29.76 16.18 14.26
N SER A 139 30.52 15.50 15.12
CA SER A 139 31.86 15.90 15.50
C SER A 139 32.72 16.04 14.23
N ARG A 140 32.80 17.26 13.70
CA ARG A 140 33.98 17.69 12.94
C ARG A 140 35.02 18.17 13.94
N THR A 141 35.64 17.21 14.63
CA THR A 141 36.98 17.43 15.15
C THR A 141 37.93 17.50 13.96
N SER A 142 38.86 18.44 14.03
CA SER A 142 39.89 18.80 13.04
C SER A 142 40.68 17.64 12.46
#